data_AF-A0AAU9XUE3-F1
#
_entry.id   AF-A0AAU9XUE3-F1
#
_cell.length_a   1.000
_cell.length_b   1.000
_cell.length_c   1.000
_cell.angle_alpha   90.00
_cell.angle_beta   90.00
_cell.angle_gamma   90.00
#
_symmetry.space_group_name_H-M   'P 1'
#
loop_
_entity.id
_entity.type
_entity.pdbx_description
1 polymer ?
#
loop_
_entity_poly.entity_id
_entity_poly.type
_entity_poly.pdbx_seq_one_letter_code
_entity_poly.pdbx_strand_id
1 'polypeptide(L)'
;IKYPADIPDYFKKAFPEGLTYDRKLTFEDGGCATATVEMSLRGNTLVHKTNFHGANFPIDGPVMQNRTLGWEPTSEKMTPCDGIIKGDTVMYLLVERGKMLKCRYENNYR
;
A
#
# COMPACT_ATOMS: atom_id res chain seq x y z
N ILE A 1 -12.63 1.18 4.72
CA ILE A 1 -12.31 0.46 5.98
C ILE A 1 -13.47 0.62 6.95
N LYS A 2 -13.85 -0.44 7.68
CA LYS A 2 -14.86 -0.39 8.74
C LYS A 2 -14.17 -0.12 10.07
N TYR A 3 -14.08 1.16 10.44
CA TYR A 3 -13.57 1.56 11.75
C TYR A 3 -14.60 1.23 12.84
N PRO A 4 -14.17 0.72 14.00
CA PRO A 4 -15.03 0.62 15.18
C PRO A 4 -15.33 2.03 15.72
N ALA A 5 -16.37 2.17 16.54
CA ALA A 5 -16.89 3.48 16.98
C ALA A 5 -15.89 4.28 17.83
N ASP A 6 -14.96 3.61 18.50
CA ASP A 6 -13.96 4.15 19.42
C ASP A 6 -12.65 4.55 18.74
N ILE A 7 -12.42 4.17 17.48
CA ILE A 7 -11.23 4.56 16.73
C ILE A 7 -11.60 5.63 15.70
N PRO A 8 -11.01 6.84 15.76
CA PRO A 8 -11.26 7.89 14.78
C PRO A 8 -10.91 7.44 13.35
N ASP A 9 -11.87 7.58 12.44
CA ASP A 9 -11.66 7.30 11.02
C ASP A 9 -10.99 8.49 10.33
N TYR A 10 -9.66 8.48 10.31
CA TYR A 10 -8.84 9.51 9.66
C TYR A 10 -9.19 9.68 8.17
N PHE A 11 -9.42 8.57 7.47
CA PHE A 11 -9.69 8.58 6.02
C PHE A 11 -11.02 9.23 5.68
N LYS A 12 -12.10 8.93 6.42
CA LYS A 12 -13.40 9.57 6.20
C LYS A 12 -13.38 11.06 6.55
N LYS A 13 -12.62 11.44 7.59
CA LYS A 13 -12.47 12.84 8.03
C LYS A 13 -11.68 13.72 7.04
N ALA A 14 -10.90 13.11 6.14
CA ALA A 14 -10.13 13.84 5.13
C ALA A 14 -11.00 14.39 3.99
N PHE A 15 -12.27 13.99 3.88
CA PHE A 15 -13.17 14.45 2.81
C PHE A 15 -14.15 15.51 3.33
N PRO A 16 -14.51 16.51 2.49
CA PRO A 16 -14.38 16.53 1.02
C PRO A 16 -13.01 16.95 0.45
N GLU A 17 -12.10 17.51 1.25
CA GLU A 17 -10.83 18.08 0.81
C GLU A 17 -9.95 17.08 0.05
N GLY A 18 -9.89 15.84 0.54
CA GLY A 18 -9.11 14.76 -0.03
C GLY A 18 -7.95 14.31 0.85
N LEU A 19 -7.19 13.34 0.35
CA LEU A 19 -6.07 12.73 1.05
C LEU A 19 -4.95 12.47 0.04
N THR A 20 -3.71 12.63 0.47
CA THR A 20 -2.55 12.15 -0.28
C THR A 20 -1.83 11.07 0.51
N TYR A 21 -1.18 10.14 -0.19
CA TYR A 21 -0.22 9.27 0.46
C TYR A 21 0.89 8.85 -0.48
N ASP A 22 2.05 8.57 0.11
CA ASP A 22 3.11 7.83 -0.56
C ASP A 22 3.25 6.44 0.07
N ARG A 23 3.69 5.50 -0.77
CA ARG A 23 3.96 4.12 -0.39
C ARG A 23 5.31 3.69 -0.93
N LYS A 24 6.08 3.01 -0.09
CA LYS A 24 7.26 2.26 -0.50
C LYS A 24 7.00 0.77 -0.33
N LEU A 25 7.37 -0.01 -1.35
CA LEU A 25 7.32 -1.46 -1.38
C LEU A 25 8.76 -1.96 -1.51
N THR A 26 9.22 -2.79 -0.56
CA THR A 26 10.55 -3.40 -0.59
C THR A 26 10.40 -4.92 -0.54
N PHE A 27 10.69 -5.60 -1.65
CA PHE A 27 10.61 -7.06 -1.76
C PHE A 27 11.90 -7.71 -1.28
N GLU A 28 11.81 -8.92 -0.73
CA GLU A 28 12.98 -9.64 -0.21
C GLU A 28 13.98 -10.08 -1.29
N ASP A 29 13.56 -10.13 -2.55
CA ASP A 29 14.40 -10.47 -3.71
C ASP A 29 15.13 -9.25 -4.32
N GLY A 30 15.03 -8.08 -3.66
CA GLY A 30 15.67 -6.83 -4.10
C GLY A 30 14.78 -5.95 -4.99
N GLY A 31 13.65 -6.47 -5.46
CA GLY A 31 12.65 -5.67 -6.15
C GLY A 31 12.13 -4.54 -5.26
N CYS A 32 11.86 -3.38 -5.85
CA CYS A 32 11.28 -2.27 -5.12
C CYS A 32 10.27 -1.50 -5.97
N ALA A 33 9.31 -0.88 -5.30
CA ALA A 33 8.40 0.05 -5.95
C ALA A 33 8.04 1.22 -5.05
N THR A 34 7.69 2.34 -5.66
CA THR A 34 7.13 3.50 -5.00
C THR A 34 5.81 3.87 -5.65
N ALA A 35 4.87 4.34 -4.84
CA ALA A 35 3.61 4.89 -5.32
C ALA A 35 3.36 6.24 -4.66
N THR A 36 2.88 7.22 -5.43
CA THR A 36 2.31 8.46 -4.92
C THR A 36 0.87 8.57 -5.35
N VAL A 37 0.00 8.96 -4.43
CA VAL A 37 -1.43 8.95 -4.62
C VAL A 37 -2.05 10.27 -4.17
N GLU A 38 -2.97 10.77 -4.98
CA GLU A 38 -3.89 11.86 -4.66
C GLU A 38 -5.33 11.35 -4.77
N MET A 39 -6.08 11.47 -3.69
CA MET A 39 -7.49 11.11 -3.59
C MET A 39 -8.33 12.36 -3.41
N SER A 40 -9.40 12.51 -4.18
CA SER A 40 -10.34 13.63 -4.07
C SER A 40 -11.78 13.16 -4.24
N LEU A 41 -12.73 13.96 -3.75
CA LEU A 41 -14.16 13.71 -3.97
C LEU A 41 -14.70 14.68 -5.04
N ARG A 42 -15.46 14.15 -6.00
CA ARG A 42 -16.14 14.90 -7.06
C ARG A 42 -17.61 14.52 -7.05
N GLY A 43 -18.44 15.34 -6.39
CA GLY A 43 -19.82 14.97 -6.09
C GLY A 43 -19.84 13.71 -5.21
N ASN A 44 -20.38 12.62 -5.73
CA ASN A 44 -20.42 11.31 -5.03
C ASN A 44 -19.34 10.33 -5.52
N THR A 45 -18.36 10.79 -6.31
CA THR A 45 -17.33 9.93 -6.91
C THR A 45 -15.97 10.20 -6.27
N LEU A 46 -15.36 9.16 -5.69
CA LEU A 46 -13.96 9.18 -5.28
C LEU A 46 -13.07 9.05 -6.52
N VAL A 47 -12.19 10.02 -6.73
CA VAL A 47 -11.19 10.01 -7.81
C VAL A 47 -9.83 9.70 -7.19
N HIS A 48 -9.17 8.67 -7.70
CA HIS A 48 -7.86 8.19 -7.24
C HIS A 48 -6.85 8.32 -8.37
N LYS A 49 -5.85 9.18 -8.20
CA LYS A 49 -4.75 9.37 -9.16
C LYS A 49 -3.48 8.77 -8.57
N THR A 50 -2.84 7.87 -9.32
CA THR A 50 -1.65 7.16 -8.86
C THR A 50 -0.51 7.30 -9.86
N ASN A 51 0.69 7.58 -9.37
CA ASN A 51 1.93 7.28 -10.08
C ASN A 51 2.60 6.09 -9.39
N PHE A 52 3.01 5.08 -10.17
CA PHE A 52 3.64 3.87 -9.66
C PHE A 52 4.92 3.57 -10.43
N HIS A 53 6.04 3.44 -9.72
CA HIS A 53 7.35 3.17 -10.31
C HIS A 53 7.94 1.92 -9.66
N GLY A 54 8.29 0.93 -10.48
CA GLY A 54 8.98 -0.29 -10.05
C GLY A 54 10.40 -0.35 -10.60
N ALA A 55 11.34 -0.89 -9.82
CA ALA A 55 12.72 -1.06 -10.22
C ALA A 55 13.33 -2.31 -9.56
N ASN A 56 14.48 -2.75 -10.10
CA ASN A 56 15.34 -3.80 -9.53
C ASN A 56 14.70 -5.18 -9.35
N PHE A 57 13.56 -5.45 -9.99
CA PHE A 57 12.99 -6.80 -9.97
C PHE A 57 13.87 -7.76 -10.78
N PRO A 58 14.26 -8.92 -10.22
CA PRO A 58 15.01 -9.94 -10.96
C PRO A 58 14.23 -10.38 -12.20
N ILE A 59 14.91 -10.45 -13.35
CA ILE A 59 14.26 -10.81 -14.63
C ILE A 59 13.66 -12.23 -14.58
N ASP A 60 14.29 -13.14 -13.86
CA ASP A 60 13.85 -14.51 -13.60
C ASP A 60 13.01 -14.64 -12.30
N GLY A 61 12.78 -13.52 -11.61
CA GLY A 61 11.96 -13.43 -10.40
C GLY A 61 10.47 -13.65 -10.67
N PRO A 62 9.67 -13.95 -9.63
CA PRO A 62 8.26 -14.28 -9.81
C PRO A 62 7.43 -13.09 -10.32
N VAL A 63 7.82 -11.84 -10.02
CA VAL A 63 7.15 -10.63 -10.50
C VAL A 63 7.33 -10.47 -12.01
N MET A 64 8.59 -10.44 -12.49
CA MET A 64 8.87 -10.25 -13.93
C MET A 64 8.44 -11.43 -14.80
N GLN A 65 8.35 -12.63 -14.22
CA GLN A 65 7.88 -13.83 -14.90
C GLN A 65 6.36 -14.04 -14.79
N ASN A 66 5.61 -13.12 -14.17
CA ASN A 66 4.16 -13.20 -13.98
C ASN A 66 3.69 -14.51 -13.31
N ARG A 67 4.38 -14.94 -12.25
CA ARG A 67 4.11 -16.20 -11.50
C ARG A 67 3.50 -15.95 -10.12
N THR A 68 2.87 -14.80 -9.94
CA THR A 68 2.26 -14.39 -8.67
C THR A 68 0.79 -14.82 -8.65
N LEU A 69 0.30 -15.27 -7.49
CA LEU A 69 -1.04 -15.87 -7.34
C LEU A 69 -1.99 -15.03 -6.49
N GLY A 70 -1.47 -14.07 -5.72
CA GLY A 70 -2.27 -13.19 -4.88
C GLY A 70 -1.59 -12.86 -3.56
N TRP A 71 -2.10 -11.86 -2.86
CA TRP A 71 -1.61 -11.46 -1.54
C TRP A 71 -2.34 -12.23 -0.43
N GLU A 72 -1.60 -12.65 0.59
CA GLU A 72 -2.18 -13.14 1.84
C GLU A 72 -2.89 -12.00 2.60
N PRO A 73 -3.85 -12.31 3.50
CA PRO A 73 -4.38 -11.35 4.45
C PRO A 73 -3.27 -10.75 5.32
N THR A 74 -3.37 -9.45 5.60
CA THR A 74 -2.37 -8.73 6.40
C THR A 74 -3.00 -7.78 7.40
N SER A 75 -2.19 -7.35 8.37
CA SER A 75 -2.54 -6.33 9.36
C SER A 75 -1.55 -5.19 9.27
N GLU A 76 -2.05 -3.99 9.00
CA GLU A 76 -1.25 -2.76 8.97
C GLU A 76 -1.20 -2.13 10.36
N LYS A 77 0.01 -1.80 10.83
CA LYS A 77 0.18 -1.00 12.04
C LYS A 77 0.09 0.48 11.69
N MET A 78 -0.97 1.13 12.17
CA MET A 78 -1.22 2.55 11.99
C MET A 78 -0.72 3.35 13.20
N THR A 79 0.18 4.30 13.00
CA THR A 79 0.79 5.11 14.07
C THR A 79 0.78 6.59 13.70
N PRO A 80 0.24 7.49 14.55
CA PRO A 80 0.42 8.93 14.37
C PRO A 80 1.89 9.33 14.56
N CYS A 81 2.44 10.13 13.66
CA CYS A 81 3.82 10.63 13.72
C CYS A 81 3.90 11.98 13.02
N ASP A 82 4.38 13.03 13.68
CA ASP A 82 4.64 14.36 13.09
C ASP A 82 3.46 14.93 12.28
N GLY A 83 2.23 14.77 12.79
CA GLY A 83 1.01 15.27 12.14
C GLY A 83 0.49 14.43 10.98
N ILE A 84 1.14 13.31 10.65
CA ILE A 84 0.72 12.35 9.62
C ILE A 84 0.40 10.99 10.23
N ILE A 85 -0.28 10.12 9.47
CA ILE A 85 -0.46 8.72 9.86
C ILE A 85 0.55 7.87 9.09
N LYS A 86 1.37 7.09 9.82
CA LYS A 86 2.27 6.10 9.24
C LYS A 86 1.65 4.71 9.29
N GLY A 87 1.75 3.99 8.19
CA GLY A 87 1.30 2.61 8.08
C GLY A 87 2.46 1.67 7.77
N ASP A 88 2.75 0.73 8.66
CA ASP A 88 3.78 -0.29 8.47
C ASP A 88 3.13 -1.67 8.33
N THR A 89 3.45 -2.39 7.25
CA THR A 89 2.94 -3.75 7.03
C THR A 89 4.03 -4.67 6.48
N VAL A 90 4.04 -5.92 6.94
CA VAL A 90 4.73 -7.02 6.26
C VAL A 90 3.71 -7.79 5.45
N MET A 91 3.91 -7.82 4.13
CA MET A 91 3.05 -8.47 3.15
C MET A 91 3.71 -9.75 2.64
N TYR A 92 2.89 -10.73 2.25
CA TYR A 92 3.34 -11.98 1.64
C TYR A 92 2.58 -12.22 0.35
N LEU A 93 3.29 -12.26 -0.78
CA LEU A 93 2.73 -12.55 -2.08
C LEU A 93 2.89 -14.04 -2.36
N LEU A 94 1.79 -14.77 -2.48
CA LEU A 94 1.80 -16.16 -2.89
C LEU A 94 2.33 -16.24 -4.33
N VAL A 95 3.26 -17.16 -4.58
CA VAL A 95 3.79 -17.46 -5.90
C VAL A 95 3.64 -18.95 -6.19
N GLU A 96 3.82 -19.35 -7.45
CA GLU A 96 3.73 -20.76 -7.85
C GLU A 96 4.55 -21.71 -6.96
N ARG A 97 4.08 -22.96 -6.87
CA ARG A 97 4.68 -24.03 -6.05
C ARG A 97 4.62 -23.76 -4.54
N GLY A 98 3.66 -22.96 -4.09
CA GLY A 98 3.38 -22.72 -2.67
C GLY A 98 4.44 -21.90 -1.94
N LYS A 99 5.30 -21.19 -2.68
CA LYS A 99 6.26 -20.26 -2.09
C LYS A 99 5.61 -18.91 -1.84
N MET A 100 6.23 -18.11 -0.99
CA MET A 100 5.84 -16.72 -0.74
C MET A 100 7.00 -15.79 -1.05
N LEU A 101 6.69 -14.61 -1.58
CA LEU A 101 7.60 -13.50 -1.71
C LEU A 101 7.20 -12.43 -0.69
N LYS A 102 8.06 -12.23 0.31
CA LYS A 102 7.86 -11.21 1.35
C LYS A 102 8.09 -9.81 0.79
N CYS A 103 7.26 -8.87 1.19
CA CYS A 103 7.38 -7.45 0.86
C CYS A 103 7.08 -6.58 2.10
N ARG A 104 7.88 -5.55 2.35
CA ARG A 104 7.58 -4.54 3.37
C ARG A 104 6.90 -3.35 2.72
N TYR A 105 5.74 -2.96 3.26
CA TYR A 105 5.02 -1.76 2.90
C TYR A 105 5.22 -0.70 3.98
N GLU A 106 5.57 0.51 3.55
CA GLU A 106 5.66 1.70 4.38
C GLU A 106 4.78 2.77 3.73
N ASN A 107 3.77 3.26 4.46
CA ASN A 107 2.79 4.24 4.02
C ASN A 107 2.91 5.52 4.83
N ASN A 108 2.79 6.67 4.18
CA ASN A 108 2.67 7.97 4.82
C ASN A 108 1.40 8.67 4.32
N TYR A 109 0.35 8.70 5.14
CA TYR A 109 -0.95 9.32 4.83
C TYR A 109 -1.00 10.77 5.32
N ARG A 110 -1.37 11.71 4.45
CA ARG A 110 -1.39 13.16 4.68
C ARG A 110 -2.70 13.79 4.23
#